data_AF-A0A914MFC8-F1
#
_entry.id   AF-A0A914MFC8-F1
#
_cell.length_a   1.000
_cell.length_b   1.000
_cell.length_c   1.000
_cell.angle_alpha   90.00
_cell.angle_beta   90.00
_cell.angle_gamma   90.00
#
_symmetry.space_group_name_H-M   'P 1'
#
loop_
_entity.id
_entity.type
_entity.pdbx_description
1 polymer ?
#
loop_
_entity_poly.entity_id
_entity_poly.type
_entity_poly.pdbx_seq_one_letter_code
_entity_poly.pdbx_strand_id
1 'polypeptide(L)'
;MKMFGKRKRMSALQKAENRYRILMDRTVGGEMYLKKIRNRHIRCHMCDGRVGKQYIKHVYGHLEGKKLYKCPTCDEGSHIKKLVKLHMDQCHSEKGGMALVVDCRWRYIGLIRDTVKECFPLLFVDAVPPKIGDVIQQRSDHFDLVYDILEYEKEKKKKREEKKRENARARSLSPPKCRRVHFADDYHYDPAVGGPRFVTSSDEDD
;
A
#
# COMPACT_ATOMS: atom_id res chain seq x y z
N MET A 1 -8.75 -1.02 -23.42
CA MET A 1 -9.20 0.25 -22.82
C MET A 1 -8.81 0.29 -21.34
N LYS A 2 -7.90 1.19 -20.93
CA LYS A 2 -7.58 1.42 -19.51
C LYS A 2 -8.62 2.40 -18.94
N MET A 3 -9.39 1.95 -17.94
CA MET A 3 -10.44 2.77 -17.31
C MET A 3 -9.80 3.92 -16.50
N PHE A 4 -9.88 5.14 -17.01
CA PHE A 4 -9.54 6.35 -16.27
C PHE A 4 -10.59 6.58 -15.15
N GLY A 5 -10.16 6.91 -13.92
CA GLY A 5 -11.04 7.45 -12.88
C GLY A 5 -11.25 6.62 -11.60
N LYS A 6 -10.84 5.35 -11.52
CA LYS A 6 -10.92 4.60 -10.25
C LYS A 6 -9.67 4.87 -9.39
N ARG A 7 -9.76 5.81 -8.45
CA ARG A 7 -8.71 6.00 -7.43
C ARG A 7 -8.48 4.66 -6.71
N LYS A 8 -7.25 4.14 -6.74
CA LYS A 8 -6.87 2.92 -6.02
C LYS A 8 -7.17 3.13 -4.53
N ARG A 9 -7.95 2.23 -3.93
CA ARG A 9 -8.21 2.25 -2.49
C ARG A 9 -6.88 2.14 -1.74
N MET A 10 -6.66 3.03 -0.78
CA MET A 10 -5.47 2.99 0.06
C MET A 10 -5.44 1.71 0.90
N SER A 11 -4.26 1.10 1.05
CA SER A 11 -4.07 -0.05 1.93
C SER A 11 -4.24 0.34 3.41
N ALA A 12 -4.42 -0.65 4.29
CA ALA A 12 -4.48 -0.40 5.73
C ALA A 12 -3.20 0.29 6.23
N LEU A 13 -2.04 -0.19 5.78
CA LEU A 13 -0.74 0.41 6.07
C LEU A 13 -0.66 1.88 5.62
N GLN A 14 -1.07 2.18 4.38
CA GLN A 14 -1.04 3.55 3.87
C GLN A 14 -1.98 4.49 4.65
N LYS A 15 -3.11 3.98 5.13
CA LYS A 15 -4.02 4.75 6.00
C LYS A 15 -3.38 5.01 7.36
N ALA A 16 -2.74 4.00 7.97
CA ALA A 16 -2.04 4.13 9.24
C ALA A 16 -0.88 5.14 9.14
N GLU A 17 -0.02 5.03 8.12
CA GLU A 17 1.07 5.99 7.86
C GLU A 17 0.53 7.42 7.68
N ASN A 18 -0.59 7.59 6.96
CA ASN A 18 -1.19 8.91 6.77
C ASN A 18 -1.75 9.51 8.06
N ARG A 19 -2.41 8.69 8.90
CA ARG A 19 -2.89 9.14 10.20
C ARG A 19 -1.73 9.57 11.09
N TYR A 20 -0.68 8.77 11.15
CA TYR A 20 0.53 9.12 11.90
C TYR A 20 1.21 10.38 11.37
N ARG A 21 1.32 10.53 10.04
CA ARG A 21 1.87 11.76 9.45
C ARG A 21 1.11 13.00 9.93
N ILE A 22 -0.23 12.99 9.84
CA ILE A 22 -1.07 14.12 10.26
C ILE A 22 -0.93 14.37 11.76
N LEU A 23 -0.95 13.31 12.57
CA LEU A 23 -0.73 13.40 14.02
C LEU A 23 0.61 14.08 14.32
N MET A 24 1.70 13.60 13.73
CA MET A 24 3.04 14.13 13.96
C MET A 24 3.24 15.54 13.40
N ASP A 25 2.64 15.88 12.26
CA ASP A 25 2.66 17.26 11.73
C ASP A 25 1.99 18.22 12.72
N ARG A 26 0.91 17.76 13.36
CA ARG A 26 0.21 18.50 14.41
C ARG A 26 1.00 18.60 15.70
N THR A 27 1.52 17.49 16.21
CA THR A 27 2.22 17.42 17.50
C THR A 27 3.61 18.05 17.44
N VAL A 28 4.43 17.68 16.47
CA VAL A 28 5.85 18.06 16.40
C VAL A 28 6.11 19.01 15.24
N GLY A 29 5.46 18.77 14.11
CA GLY A 29 5.71 19.46 12.86
C GLY A 29 5.37 20.94 12.88
N GLY A 30 4.69 21.42 13.92
CA GLY A 30 4.45 22.83 14.15
C GLY A 30 3.13 23.35 13.60
N GLU A 31 2.21 22.48 13.15
CA GLU A 31 0.84 22.94 12.85
C GLU A 31 0.13 23.48 14.09
N MET A 32 0.55 23.06 15.29
CA MET A 32 0.08 23.65 16.55
C MET A 32 0.47 25.12 16.74
N TYR A 33 1.56 25.55 16.12
CA TYR A 33 2.09 26.91 16.26
C TYR A 33 1.51 27.85 15.20
N LEU A 34 0.48 27.45 14.45
CA LEU A 34 -0.11 28.28 13.41
C LEU A 34 -1.60 28.41 13.59
N LYS A 35 -2.09 29.65 13.45
CA LYS A 35 -3.52 29.94 13.42
C LYS A 35 -4.16 29.16 12.28
N LYS A 36 -5.24 28.42 12.56
CA LYS A 36 -5.92 27.58 11.56
C LYS A 36 -6.47 28.43 10.42
N ILE A 37 -5.93 28.24 9.21
CA ILE A 37 -6.40 28.97 8.02
C ILE A 37 -7.41 28.13 7.26
N ARG A 38 -8.59 28.70 7.01
CA ARG A 38 -9.61 28.11 6.15
C ARG A 38 -9.24 28.36 4.68
N ASN A 39 -8.68 27.36 4.01
CA ASN A 39 -8.58 27.21 2.55
C ASN A 39 -7.83 28.30 1.73
N ARG A 40 -6.99 29.15 2.32
CA ARG A 40 -6.11 30.05 1.53
C ARG A 40 -4.67 29.53 1.50
N HIS A 41 -3.99 29.84 0.40
CA HIS A 41 -2.54 29.71 0.32
C HIS A 41 -1.89 30.82 1.15
N ILE A 42 -0.78 30.47 1.80
CA ILE A 42 0.01 31.35 2.65
C ILE A 42 1.32 31.62 1.93
N ARG A 43 1.86 32.83 2.06
CA ARG A 43 3.20 33.14 1.57
C ARG A 43 4.21 32.87 2.68
N CYS A 44 5.27 32.13 2.37
CA CYS A 44 6.43 32.00 3.27
C CYS A 44 7.24 33.30 3.26
N HIS A 45 7.61 33.81 4.43
CA HIS A 45 8.43 35.02 4.54
C HIS A 45 9.91 34.79 4.17
N MET A 46 10.43 33.58 4.38
CA MET A 46 11.85 33.27 4.11
C MET A 46 12.15 33.12 2.61
N CYS A 47 11.21 32.58 1.82
CA CYS A 47 11.48 32.26 0.41
C CYS A 47 10.36 32.69 -0.56
N ASP A 48 9.39 33.48 -0.09
CA ASP A 48 8.23 33.97 -0.85
C ASP A 48 7.34 32.90 -1.51
N GLY A 49 7.56 31.63 -1.17
CA GLY A 49 6.83 30.50 -1.74
C GLY A 49 5.35 30.54 -1.36
N ARG A 50 4.47 30.22 -2.32
CA ARG A 50 3.03 30.07 -2.07
C ARG A 50 2.73 28.65 -1.58
N VAL A 51 2.33 28.54 -0.33
CA VAL A 51 2.18 27.28 0.41
C VAL A 51 0.71 27.00 0.73
N GLY A 52 0.25 25.77 0.53
CA GLY A 52 -1.13 25.35 0.82
C GLY A 52 -1.29 24.71 2.21
N LYS A 53 -2.23 23.76 2.32
CA LYS A 53 -2.54 23.03 3.56
C LYS A 53 -1.39 22.21 4.13
N GLN A 54 -0.39 21.85 3.31
CA GLN A 54 0.78 21.08 3.73
C GLN A 54 1.97 22.00 4.04
N TYR A 55 1.74 23.07 4.80
CA TYR A 55 2.77 24.09 5.04
C TYR A 55 3.92 23.59 5.91
N ILE A 56 3.67 22.65 6.82
CA ILE A 56 4.74 22.03 7.59
C ILE A 56 5.72 21.23 6.73
N LYS A 57 5.21 20.58 5.67
CA LYS A 57 6.10 19.94 4.70
C LYS A 57 7.01 20.96 4.00
N HIS A 58 6.52 22.18 3.79
CA HIS A 58 7.34 23.27 3.27
C HIS A 58 8.39 23.72 4.30
N VAL A 59 8.02 23.88 5.57
CA VAL A 59 8.96 24.22 6.66
C VAL A 59 10.11 23.22 6.75
N TYR A 60 9.84 21.91 6.63
CA TYR A 60 10.89 20.89 6.61
C TYR A 60 11.91 21.09 5.47
N GLY A 61 11.52 21.75 4.37
CA GLY A 61 12.43 22.08 3.27
C GLY A 61 13.49 23.12 3.64
N HIS A 62 13.21 24.00 4.61
CA HIS A 62 14.18 24.96 5.14
C HIS A 62 15.11 24.35 6.19
N LEU A 63 14.86 23.10 6.59
CA LEU A 63 15.68 22.34 7.54
C LEU A 63 16.70 21.43 6.82
N GLU A 64 17.24 21.91 5.71
CA GLU A 64 18.25 21.17 4.94
C GLU A 64 19.46 20.82 5.83
N GLY A 65 20.04 19.63 5.58
CA GLY A 65 21.10 19.07 6.42
C GLY A 65 20.63 18.45 7.74
N LYS A 66 19.37 18.62 8.17
CA LYS A 66 18.83 17.92 9.35
C LYS A 66 18.23 16.57 8.97
N LYS A 67 18.64 15.52 9.67
CA LYS A 67 18.15 14.14 9.49
C LYS A 67 16.80 13.96 10.21
N LEU A 68 15.74 14.59 9.70
CA LEU A 68 14.37 14.46 10.24
C LEU A 68 13.82 13.03 10.09
N TYR A 69 14.25 12.35 9.03
CA TYR A 69 13.96 10.96 8.75
C TYR A 69 15.27 10.22 8.57
N LYS A 70 15.39 9.01 9.13
CA LYS A 70 16.61 8.19 9.06
C LYS A 70 16.34 6.81 8.48
N CYS A 71 17.34 6.28 7.79
CA CYS A 71 17.40 4.88 7.43
C CYS A 71 17.52 4.03 8.72
N PRO A 72 16.79 2.92 8.85
CA PRO A 72 16.97 1.99 9.98
C PRO A 72 18.21 1.09 9.83
N THR A 73 18.83 1.02 8.64
CA THR A 73 19.89 0.06 8.32
C THR A 73 21.29 0.69 8.29
N CYS A 74 21.39 1.99 8.01
CA CYS A 74 22.63 2.76 8.00
C CYS A 74 22.39 4.16 8.59
N ASP A 75 23.42 5.00 8.74
CA ASP A 75 23.25 6.36 9.28
C ASP A 75 22.77 7.40 8.24
N GLU A 76 22.41 6.99 7.02
CA GLU A 76 21.83 7.90 6.04
C GLU A 76 20.49 8.47 6.52
N GLY A 77 20.25 9.75 6.19
CA GLY A 77 19.04 10.45 6.62
C GLY A 77 18.80 11.75 5.87
N SER A 78 17.55 12.20 5.86
CA SER A 78 17.14 13.38 5.11
C SER A 78 16.02 14.13 5.82
N HIS A 79 15.84 15.40 5.46
CA HIS A 79 14.68 16.20 5.86
C HIS A 79 13.40 15.77 5.12
N ILE A 80 13.52 14.99 4.03
CA ILE A 80 12.39 14.48 3.22
C ILE A 80 12.25 12.96 3.35
N LYS A 81 11.13 12.48 3.90
CA LYS A 81 10.83 11.04 4.04
C LYS A 81 10.98 10.24 2.74
N LYS A 82 10.59 10.82 1.61
CA LYS A 82 10.67 10.17 0.28
C LYS A 82 12.10 9.88 -0.15
N LEU A 83 13.06 10.74 0.18
CA LEU A 83 14.46 10.53 -0.20
C LEU A 83 15.06 9.35 0.57
N VAL A 84 14.70 9.19 1.85
CA VAL A 84 15.10 8.01 2.62
C VAL A 84 14.46 6.73 2.07
N LYS A 85 13.17 6.77 1.68
CA LYS A 85 12.52 5.60 1.02
C LYS A 85 13.26 5.21 -0.27
N LEU A 86 13.58 6.18 -1.13
CA LEU A 86 14.33 5.93 -2.36
C LEU A 86 15.72 5.34 -2.08
N HIS A 87 16.45 5.88 -1.10
CA HIS A 87 17.73 5.35 -0.66
C HIS A 87 17.61 3.89 -0.20
N MET A 88 16.58 3.56 0.59
CA MET A 88 16.35 2.18 1.04
C MET A 88 16.08 1.23 -0.14
N ASP A 89 15.27 1.67 -1.11
CA ASP A 89 14.95 0.87 -2.30
C ASP A 89 16.20 0.61 -3.17
N GLN A 90 17.13 1.57 -3.22
CA GLN A 90 18.35 1.51 -4.04
C GLN A 90 19.53 0.80 -3.36
N CYS A 91 19.72 1.02 -2.05
CA CYS A 91 20.90 0.56 -1.32
C CYS A 91 20.63 -0.66 -0.42
N HIS A 92 19.36 -0.95 -0.10
CA HIS A 92 18.96 -1.99 0.85
C HIS A 92 17.89 -2.93 0.30
N SER A 93 17.87 -3.12 -1.03
CA SER A 93 16.87 -3.90 -1.76
C SER A 93 16.71 -5.35 -1.25
N GLU A 94 17.76 -5.92 -0.67
CA GLU A 94 17.76 -7.29 -0.10
C GLU A 94 17.15 -7.37 1.31
N LYS A 95 17.20 -6.28 2.09
CA LYS A 95 16.66 -6.20 3.46
C LYS A 95 15.24 -5.66 3.47
N GLY A 96 14.37 -6.30 2.67
CA GLY A 96 12.95 -6.49 2.96
C GLY A 96 12.06 -5.25 2.93
N GLY A 97 10.97 -5.33 2.15
CA GLY A 97 9.88 -4.33 2.09
C GLY A 97 9.06 -4.15 3.38
N MET A 98 9.71 -4.17 4.54
CA MET A 98 9.15 -4.00 5.88
C MET A 98 9.92 -3.00 6.75
N ALA A 99 11.14 -2.60 6.40
CA ALA A 99 11.88 -1.63 7.18
C ALA A 99 11.20 -0.25 7.06
N LEU A 100 10.63 0.25 8.15
CA LEU A 100 10.00 1.56 8.20
C LEU A 100 11.06 2.64 8.41
N VAL A 101 10.95 3.72 7.65
CA VAL A 101 11.76 4.92 7.86
C VAL A 101 11.59 5.41 9.30
N VAL A 102 12.71 5.64 9.99
CA VAL A 102 12.70 6.12 11.37
C VAL A 102 12.37 7.60 11.40
N ASP A 103 11.32 7.97 12.14
CA ASP A 103 10.92 9.36 12.33
C ASP A 103 11.66 10.00 13.51
N CYS A 104 12.49 10.99 13.21
CA CYS A 104 13.34 11.70 14.18
C CYS A 104 12.94 13.16 14.36
N ARG A 105 11.79 13.60 13.82
CA ARG A 105 11.34 15.00 13.90
C ARG A 105 11.23 15.51 15.34
N TRP A 106 10.88 14.64 16.28
CA TRP A 106 10.75 14.97 17.71
C TRP A 106 12.04 15.52 18.33
N ARG A 107 13.22 15.17 17.79
CA ARG A 107 14.51 15.69 18.26
C ARG A 107 14.71 17.17 17.91
N TYR A 108 13.91 17.69 16.98
CA TYR A 108 14.06 19.02 16.41
C TYR A 108 12.84 19.90 16.70
N ILE A 109 12.02 19.60 17.73
CA ILE A 109 10.79 20.37 18.04
C ILE A 109 11.07 21.87 18.16
N GLY A 110 12.12 22.25 18.90
CA GLY A 110 12.50 23.66 19.07
C GLY A 110 12.86 24.31 17.74
N LEU A 111 13.78 23.68 16.99
CA LEU A 111 14.19 24.17 15.68
C LEU A 111 13.01 24.29 14.70
N ILE A 112 12.13 23.29 14.65
CA ILE A 112 10.93 23.32 13.81
C ILE A 112 10.04 24.50 14.19
N ARG A 113 9.77 24.70 15.49
CA ARG A 113 8.97 25.82 15.98
C ARG A 113 9.56 27.16 15.54
N ASP A 114 10.87 27.33 15.71
CA ASP A 114 11.55 28.58 15.41
C ASP A 114 11.53 28.86 13.89
N THR A 115 11.73 27.83 13.05
CA THR A 115 11.58 27.96 11.59
C THR A 115 10.13 28.24 11.17
N VAL A 116 9.12 27.69 11.87
CA VAL A 116 7.70 28.05 11.62
C VAL A 116 7.48 29.54 11.91
N LYS A 117 8.05 30.04 13.01
CA LYS A 117 7.97 31.46 13.39
C LYS A 117 8.59 32.37 12.34
N GLU A 118 9.73 31.98 11.79
CA GLU A 118 10.41 32.71 10.70
C GLU A 118 9.64 32.63 9.38
N CYS A 119 9.10 31.46 9.03
CA CYS A 119 8.33 31.28 7.79
C CYS A 119 7.01 32.06 7.79
N PHE A 120 6.31 32.09 8.92
CA PHE A 120 4.93 32.57 8.99
C PHE A 120 4.69 33.44 10.25
N PRO A 121 5.45 34.53 10.43
CA PRO A 121 5.45 35.31 11.67
C PRO A 121 4.06 35.86 12.04
N LEU A 122 3.29 36.28 11.03
CA LEU A 122 1.94 36.84 11.23
C LEU A 122 0.88 35.81 11.64
N LEU A 123 1.17 34.52 11.46
CA LEU A 123 0.24 33.43 11.73
C LEU A 123 0.69 32.60 12.94
N PHE A 124 1.89 32.86 13.43
CA PHE A 124 2.51 32.12 14.50
C PHE A 124 1.74 32.29 15.82
N VAL A 125 1.63 31.19 16.55
CA VAL A 125 0.99 31.11 17.86
C VAL A 125 2.00 30.50 18.81
N ASP A 126 2.31 31.21 19.89
CA ASP A 126 3.15 30.74 20.99
C ASP A 126 2.41 29.69 21.82
N ALA A 127 2.33 28.47 21.28
CA ALA A 127 1.82 27.31 21.98
C ALA A 127 2.94 26.62 22.78
N VAL A 128 2.58 26.04 23.94
CA VAL A 128 3.50 25.24 24.74
C VAL A 128 3.95 24.02 23.92
N PRO A 129 5.26 23.77 23.76
CA PRO A 129 5.75 22.59 23.07
C PRO A 129 5.24 21.30 23.72
N PRO A 130 4.99 20.23 22.94
CA PRO A 130 4.56 18.96 23.50
C PRO A 130 5.64 18.37 24.41
N LYS A 131 5.23 17.63 25.44
CA LYS A 131 6.18 16.89 26.28
C LYS A 131 6.80 15.76 25.46
N ILE A 132 8.12 15.59 25.61
CA ILE A 132 8.88 14.58 24.86
C ILE A 132 8.33 13.16 25.14
N GLY A 133 7.93 12.86 26.37
CA GLY A 133 7.34 11.56 26.74
C GLY A 133 6.09 11.22 25.92
N ASP A 134 5.17 12.17 25.77
CA ASP A 134 3.94 11.98 25.00
C ASP A 134 4.23 11.70 23.52
N VAL A 135 5.23 12.38 22.96
CA VAL A 135 5.65 12.19 21.56
C VAL A 135 6.28 10.81 21.35
N ILE A 136 7.08 10.34 22.32
CA ILE A 136 7.67 9.00 22.28
C ILE A 136 6.57 7.94 22.35
N GLN A 137 5.58 8.11 23.23
CA GLN A 137 4.44 7.20 23.33
C GLN A 137 3.65 7.14 22.02
N GLN A 138 3.30 8.28 21.43
CA GLN A 138 2.59 8.34 20.13
C GLN A 138 3.36 7.61 19.01
N ARG A 139 4.70 7.64 19.05
CA ARG A 139 5.54 6.93 18.10
C ARG A 139 5.54 5.42 18.36
N SER A 140 5.55 4.99 19.62
CA SER A 140 5.42 3.57 20.00
C SER A 140 4.07 3.02 19.53
N ASP A 141 2.97 3.68 19.87
CA ASP A 141 1.62 3.26 19.51
C ASP A 141 1.45 3.11 17.99
N HIS A 142 2.09 4.00 17.21
CA HIS A 142 2.08 3.87 15.76
C HIS A 142 2.89 2.68 15.26
N PHE A 143 4.05 2.42 15.86
CA PHE A 143 4.89 1.28 15.51
C PHE A 143 4.14 -0.02 15.76
N ASP A 144 3.50 -0.15 16.93
CA ASP A 144 2.70 -1.33 17.30
C ASP A 144 1.54 -1.54 16.32
N LEU A 145 0.78 -0.49 16.00
CA LEU A 145 -0.30 -0.56 15.01
C LEU A 145 0.20 -1.00 13.63
N VAL A 146 1.37 -0.54 13.20
CA VAL A 146 1.93 -0.93 11.90
C VAL A 146 2.39 -2.39 11.93
N TYR A 147 3.01 -2.82 13.02
CA TYR A 147 3.40 -4.22 13.20
C TYR A 147 2.19 -5.15 13.08
N ASP A 148 1.10 -4.86 13.78
CA ASP A 148 -0.15 -5.64 13.73
C ASP A 148 -0.73 -5.72 12.32
N ILE A 149 -0.74 -4.60 11.59
CA ILE A 149 -1.22 -4.56 10.20
C ILE A 149 -0.36 -5.47 9.31
N LEU A 150 0.95 -5.42 9.48
CA LEU A 150 1.88 -6.19 8.67
C LEU A 150 1.80 -7.69 8.97
N GLU A 151 1.68 -8.08 10.24
CA GLU A 151 1.45 -9.47 10.63
C GLU A 151 0.15 -10.02 10.05
N TYR A 152 -0.95 -9.26 10.15
CA TYR A 152 -2.22 -9.63 9.54
C TYR A 152 -2.11 -9.81 8.00
N GLU A 153 -1.38 -8.91 7.32
CA GLU A 153 -1.15 -9.04 5.87
C GLU A 153 -0.31 -10.27 5.51
N LYS A 154 0.70 -10.63 6.32
CA LYS A 154 1.49 -11.87 6.17
C LYS A 154 0.63 -13.12 6.33
N GLU A 155 -0.16 -13.21 7.39
CA GLU A 155 -1.05 -14.35 7.64
C GLU A 155 -2.06 -14.54 6.50
N LYS A 156 -2.65 -13.44 6.03
CA LYS A 156 -3.57 -13.45 4.90
C LYS A 156 -2.92 -13.93 3.62
N LYS A 157 -1.65 -13.56 3.38
CA LYS A 157 -0.88 -14.03 2.23
C LYS A 157 -0.61 -15.54 2.35
N LYS A 158 -0.20 -16.02 3.52
CA LYS A 158 0.03 -17.46 3.81
C LYS A 158 -1.22 -18.29 3.54
N LYS A 159 -2.39 -17.91 4.08
CA LYS A 159 -3.68 -18.59 3.84
C LYS A 159 -4.06 -18.62 2.35
N ARG A 160 -3.77 -17.55 1.61
CA ARG A 160 -4.03 -17.50 0.16
C ARG A 160 -3.10 -18.43 -0.63
N GLU A 161 -1.84 -18.53 -0.24
CA GLU A 161 -0.86 -19.42 -0.86
C GLU A 161 -1.16 -20.89 -0.55
N GLU A 162 -1.53 -21.20 0.68
CA GLU A 162 -1.99 -22.53 1.09
C GLU A 162 -3.22 -22.97 0.29
N LYS A 163 -4.25 -22.12 0.22
CA LYS A 163 -5.44 -22.39 -0.62
C LYS A 163 -5.10 -22.56 -2.11
N LYS A 164 -4.12 -21.81 -2.63
CA LYS A 164 -3.64 -22.01 -4.00
C LYS A 164 -2.96 -23.37 -4.19
N ARG A 165 -2.15 -23.81 -3.22
CA ARG A 165 -1.48 -25.13 -3.24
C ARG A 165 -2.49 -26.26 -3.14
N GLU A 166 -3.48 -26.13 -2.24
CA GLU A 166 -4.58 -27.09 -2.10
C GLU A 166 -5.40 -27.20 -3.40
N ASN A 167 -5.81 -26.07 -3.98
CA ASN A 167 -6.51 -26.05 -5.27
C ASN A 167 -5.67 -26.64 -6.41
N ALA A 168 -4.35 -26.43 -6.42
CA ALA A 168 -3.46 -27.02 -7.41
C ALA A 168 -3.37 -28.55 -7.24
N ARG A 169 -3.28 -29.03 -5.99
CA ARG A 169 -3.26 -30.46 -5.65
C ARG A 169 -4.59 -31.14 -6.02
N ALA A 170 -5.72 -30.48 -5.77
CA ALA A 170 -7.03 -30.99 -6.17
C ALA A 170 -7.16 -31.13 -7.71
N ARG A 171 -6.58 -30.19 -8.47
CA ARG A 171 -6.52 -30.27 -9.94
C ARG A 171 -5.60 -31.35 -10.48
N SER A 172 -4.52 -31.69 -9.78
CA SER A 172 -3.66 -32.81 -10.20
C SER A 172 -4.28 -34.18 -9.91
N LEU A 173 -5.17 -34.27 -8.92
CA LEU A 173 -5.87 -35.50 -8.54
C LEU A 173 -7.21 -35.67 -9.26
N SER A 174 -7.72 -34.65 -9.96
CA SER A 174 -8.94 -34.78 -10.75
C SER A 174 -8.68 -35.70 -11.95
N PRO A 175 -9.54 -36.71 -12.20
CA PRO A 175 -9.44 -37.55 -13.38
C PRO A 175 -9.42 -36.67 -14.64
N PRO A 176 -8.67 -37.05 -15.70
CA PRO A 176 -8.76 -36.36 -16.97
C PRO A 176 -10.24 -36.29 -17.35
N LYS A 177 -10.74 -35.08 -17.63
CA LYS A 177 -12.12 -34.94 -18.13
C LYS A 177 -12.19 -35.75 -19.41
N CYS A 178 -12.91 -36.87 -19.41
CA CYS A 178 -13.23 -37.60 -20.64
C CYS A 178 -13.75 -36.56 -21.62
N ARG A 179 -13.01 -36.34 -22.71
CA ARG A 179 -13.52 -35.59 -23.85
C ARG A 179 -14.78 -36.33 -24.24
N ARG A 180 -15.94 -35.69 -24.14
CA ARG A 180 -17.17 -36.21 -24.76
C ARG A 180 -16.83 -36.31 -26.24
N VAL A 181 -16.46 -37.50 -26.70
CA VAL A 181 -16.33 -37.81 -28.12
C VAL A 181 -17.76 -37.69 -28.62
N HIS A 182 -18.03 -36.62 -29.37
CA HIS A 182 -19.20 -36.62 -30.22
C HIS A 182 -18.91 -37.71 -31.26
N PHE A 183 -19.53 -38.88 -31.11
CA PHE A 183 -19.69 -39.77 -32.23
C PHE A 183 -20.50 -38.97 -33.25
N ALA A 184 -19.88 -38.64 -34.38
CA ALA A 184 -20.63 -38.20 -35.53
C ALA A 184 -21.44 -39.43 -35.97
N ASP A 185 -22.75 -39.39 -35.74
CA ASP A 185 -23.67 -40.34 -36.32
C ASP A 185 -23.73 -40.05 -37.83
N ASP A 186 -22.75 -40.56 -38.58
CA ASP A 186 -22.79 -40.66 -40.03
C ASP A 186 -23.76 -41.79 -40.42
N TYR A 187 -25.05 -41.62 -40.12
CA TYR A 187 -26.11 -42.39 -40.76
C TYR A 187 -26.60 -41.60 -41.97
N HIS A 188 -26.05 -41.93 -43.13
CA HIS A 188 -26.68 -41.60 -44.41
C HIS A 188 -27.97 -42.42 -44.52
N TYR A 189 -29.11 -41.76 -44.39
CA TYR A 189 -30.42 -42.33 -44.71
C TYR A 189 -30.60 -42.30 -46.22
N ASP A 190 -30.40 -43.45 -46.88
CA ASP A 190 -30.66 -43.63 -48.29
C ASP A 190 -32.14 -44.07 -48.48
N PRO A 191 -33.05 -43.25 -49.04
CA PRO A 191 -34.49 -43.52 -49.00
C PRO A 191 -34.99 -44.58 -49.99
N ALA A 192 -34.09 -45.28 -50.70
CA ALA A 192 -34.43 -45.98 -51.93
C ALA A 192 -34.54 -47.51 -51.82
N VAL A 193 -34.36 -48.13 -50.64
CA VAL A 193 -34.44 -49.60 -50.54
C VAL A 193 -35.48 -50.00 -49.49
N GLY A 194 -36.62 -50.46 -49.99
CA GLY A 194 -37.75 -50.92 -49.20
C GLY A 194 -37.40 -52.09 -48.30
N GLY A 195 -37.94 -52.01 -47.07
CA GLY A 195 -38.33 -53.10 -46.17
C GLY A 195 -37.40 -54.31 -46.03
N PRO A 196 -36.83 -54.58 -44.84
CA PRO A 196 -36.16 -55.85 -44.60
C PRO A 196 -37.17 -57.01 -44.68
N ARG A 197 -36.99 -57.86 -45.71
CA ARG A 197 -37.56 -59.20 -45.81
C ARG A 197 -37.03 -60.06 -44.67
N PHE A 198 -37.96 -60.65 -43.92
CA PHE A 198 -37.69 -61.82 -43.09
C PHE A 198 -37.33 -63.00 -44.01
N VAL A 199 -36.16 -63.61 -43.80
CA VAL A 199 -35.85 -64.94 -44.32
C VAL A 199 -35.39 -65.78 -43.14
N THR A 200 -36.21 -66.76 -42.81
CA THR A 200 -35.98 -67.82 -41.83
C THR A 200 -35.72 -69.12 -42.60
N SER A 201 -34.66 -69.83 -42.25
CA SER A 201 -34.44 -71.28 -42.46
C SER A 201 -32.97 -71.54 -42.06
N SER A 202 -32.64 -72.13 -40.91
CA SER A 202 -32.89 -73.52 -40.48
C SER A 202 -32.31 -74.52 -41.47
N ASP A 203 -31.19 -75.11 -41.06
CA ASP A 203 -30.55 -76.28 -41.66
C ASP A 203 -31.47 -77.51 -41.54
N GLU A 204 -31.62 -78.28 -42.62
CA GLU A 204 -31.89 -79.73 -42.59
C GLU A 204 -31.10 -80.40 -43.73
N ASP A 205 -30.29 -81.39 -43.33
CA ASP A 205 -29.52 -82.33 -44.15
C ASP A 205 -30.42 -83.46 -44.71
N ASP A 206 -30.08 -83.97 -45.91
CA ASP A 206 -30.64 -85.14 -46.64
C ASP A 206 -32.13 -85.15 -47.04
#